data_AF-A0A958SYN7-F1
#
_entry.id   AF-A0A958SYN7-F1
#
_cell.length_a   1.000
_cell.length_b   1.000
_cell.length_c   1.000
_cell.angle_alpha   90.00
_cell.angle_beta   90.00
_cell.angle_gamma   90.00
#
_symmetry.space_group_name_H-M   'P 1'
#
loop_
_entity.id
_entity.type
_entity.pdbx_description
1 polymer ?
#
loop_
_entity_poly.entity_id
_entity_poly.type
_entity_poly.pdbx_seq_one_letter_code
_entity_poly.pdbx_strand_id
1 'polypeptide(L)'
;LENPSTTTLESDILATAISKTIFAAGNDDLRPVMSGVFFQFTNDHLTFVATDAHKLVKYTREDVNASQAAEFIMPKKPLNLLKGILAGNDETVTIEYNESNARFTFDNMELVCRLIDGKYPNYEAVIPKENPNRLVIGRNQFLNSVRRVSIFSNKT
;
A
#
# COMPACT_ATOMS: atom_id res chain seq x y z
N LEU A 1 -2.92 -3.50 22.26
CA LEU A 1 -3.78 -2.37 21.82
C LEU A 1 -5.07 -2.44 22.63
N GLU A 2 -5.70 -1.32 22.96
CA GLU A 2 -7.05 -1.36 23.57
C GLU A 2 -8.09 -1.61 22.46
N ASN A 3 -8.97 -2.61 22.66
CA ASN A 3 -10.06 -3.01 21.76
C ASN A 3 -9.71 -3.01 20.26
N PRO A 4 -8.65 -3.71 19.82
CA PRO A 4 -8.26 -3.70 18.41
C PRO A 4 -9.22 -4.53 17.56
N SER A 5 -9.48 -4.06 16.34
CA SER A 5 -9.93 -4.93 15.26
C SER A 5 -8.75 -5.79 14.79
N THR A 6 -9.03 -7.01 14.34
CA THR A 6 -8.00 -7.97 13.93
C THR A 6 -8.28 -8.49 12.53
N THR A 7 -7.24 -8.60 11.71
CA THR A 7 -7.26 -9.25 10.39
C THR A 7 -6.02 -10.14 10.27
N THR A 8 -6.17 -11.32 9.67
CA THR A 8 -5.04 -12.23 9.39
C THR A 8 -4.86 -12.39 7.89
N LEU A 9 -3.61 -12.45 7.43
CA LEU A 9 -3.28 -12.76 6.03
C LEU A 9 -1.87 -13.34 5.91
N GLU A 10 -1.64 -14.06 4.82
CA GLU A 10 -0.32 -14.59 4.49
C GLU A 10 0.71 -13.46 4.27
N SER A 11 1.94 -13.70 4.73
CA SER A 11 3.06 -12.75 4.64
C SER A 11 3.37 -12.32 3.22
N ASP A 12 3.28 -13.24 2.25
CA ASP A 12 3.54 -12.97 0.84
C ASP A 12 2.52 -11.99 0.24
N ILE A 13 1.24 -12.11 0.64
CA ILE A 13 0.16 -11.21 0.24
C ILE A 13 0.43 -9.81 0.79
N LEU A 14 0.76 -9.69 2.07
CA LEU A 14 1.06 -8.39 2.68
C LEU A 14 2.31 -7.77 2.06
N ALA A 15 3.38 -8.54 1.92
CA ALA A 15 4.64 -8.09 1.33
C ALA A 15 4.44 -7.63 -0.12
N THR A 16 3.62 -8.34 -0.89
CA THR A 16 3.26 -7.98 -2.25
C THR A 16 2.44 -6.70 -2.27
N ALA A 17 1.40 -6.57 -1.45
CA ALA A 17 0.57 -5.37 -1.36
C ALA A 17 1.40 -4.12 -1.05
N ILE A 18 2.30 -4.22 -0.05
CA ILE A 18 3.23 -3.15 0.31
C ILE A 18 4.16 -2.83 -0.86
N SER A 19 4.79 -3.86 -1.45
CA SER A 19 5.74 -3.68 -2.56
C SER A 19 5.13 -3.04 -3.79
N LYS A 20 3.85 -3.34 -4.07
CA LYS A 20 3.12 -2.78 -5.21
C LYS A 20 2.70 -1.33 -4.98
N THR A 21 2.56 -0.87 -3.74
CA THR A 21 1.95 0.44 -3.45
C THR A 21 2.92 1.47 -2.88
N ILE A 22 3.83 1.08 -2.00
CA ILE A 22 4.63 2.01 -1.16
C ILE A 22 5.46 3.05 -1.93
N PHE A 23 5.86 2.74 -3.17
CA PHE A 23 6.65 3.67 -3.99
C PHE A 23 5.83 4.87 -4.51
N ALA A 24 4.49 4.78 -4.45
CA ALA A 24 3.59 5.87 -4.80
C ALA A 24 3.28 6.80 -3.63
N ALA A 25 3.64 6.44 -2.39
CA ALA A 25 3.48 7.34 -1.24
C ALA A 25 4.41 8.55 -1.36
N GLY A 26 3.85 9.74 -1.14
CA GLY A 26 4.56 11.02 -1.18
C GLY A 26 5.56 11.21 -0.06
N ASN A 27 6.34 12.30 -0.15
CA ASN A 27 7.25 12.75 0.90
C ASN A 27 7.01 14.25 1.22
N ASP A 28 5.80 14.74 0.95
CA ASP A 28 5.42 16.14 1.15
C ASP A 28 4.86 16.32 2.57
N ASP A 29 5.61 17.02 3.41
CA ASP A 29 5.25 17.28 4.80
C ASP A 29 3.96 18.11 4.95
N LEU A 30 3.56 18.87 3.91
CA LEU A 30 2.30 19.61 3.90
C LEU A 30 1.08 18.70 3.69
N ARG A 31 1.30 17.48 3.19
CA ARG A 31 0.25 16.47 2.92
C ARG A 31 0.58 15.15 3.61
N PRO A 32 0.60 15.12 4.96
CA PRO A 32 1.05 13.97 5.72
C PRO A 32 0.22 12.71 5.45
N VAL A 33 -1.09 12.86 5.17
CA VAL A 33 -1.98 11.73 4.81
C VAL A 33 -1.53 10.97 3.57
N MET A 34 -0.77 11.61 2.67
CA MET A 34 -0.23 11.00 1.44
C MET A 34 1.19 10.42 1.64
N SER A 35 1.78 10.59 2.83
CA SER A 35 3.11 10.05 3.15
C SER A 35 3.12 8.55 3.49
N GLY A 36 1.93 7.94 3.57
CA GLY A 36 1.72 6.53 3.86
C GLY A 36 1.00 5.77 2.77
N VAL A 37 0.65 4.53 3.08
CA VAL A 37 -0.24 3.70 2.27
C VAL A 37 -1.58 3.60 3.00
N PHE A 38 -2.66 3.91 2.30
CA PHE A 38 -4.01 3.74 2.78
C PHE A 38 -4.42 2.27 2.70
N PHE A 39 -4.83 1.71 3.83
CA PHE A 39 -5.34 0.36 3.97
C PHE A 39 -6.85 0.48 4.12
N GLN A 40 -7.59 -0.14 3.21
CA GLN A 40 -9.05 -0.20 3.21
C GLN A 40 -9.46 -1.67 3.24
N PHE A 41 -9.85 -2.12 4.41
CA PHE A 41 -10.25 -3.49 4.68
C PHE A 41 -11.78 -3.56 4.68
N THR A 42 -12.31 -4.56 3.98
CA THR A 42 -13.76 -4.80 3.90
C THR A 42 -14.03 -6.30 4.03
N ASN A 43 -15.31 -6.65 4.16
CA ASN A 43 -15.74 -8.04 4.24
C ASN A 43 -15.63 -8.79 2.89
N ASP A 44 -15.43 -8.06 1.79
CA ASP A 44 -15.37 -8.64 0.45
C ASP A 44 -13.94 -8.68 -0.10
N HIS A 45 -13.15 -7.65 0.18
CA HIS A 45 -11.81 -7.48 -0.39
C HIS A 45 -10.93 -6.57 0.45
N LEU A 46 -9.61 -6.66 0.25
CA LEU A 46 -8.64 -5.71 0.80
C LEU A 46 -8.10 -4.80 -0.31
N THR A 47 -8.07 -3.50 -0.05
CA THR A 47 -7.53 -2.49 -0.97
C THR A 47 -6.41 -1.69 -0.31
N PHE A 48 -5.34 -1.50 -1.05
CA PHE A 48 -4.15 -0.74 -0.65
C PHE A 48 -3.93 0.38 -1.67
N VAL A 49 -3.85 1.63 -1.20
CA VAL A 49 -3.72 2.80 -2.06
C VAL A 49 -2.58 3.70 -1.63
N ALA A 50 -1.80 4.19 -2.58
CA ALA A 50 -0.77 5.19 -2.33
C ALA A 50 -0.73 6.20 -3.48
N THR A 51 -0.54 7.48 -3.15
CA THR A 51 -0.40 8.55 -4.15
C THR A 51 0.48 9.68 -3.62
N ASP A 52 1.15 10.38 -4.53
CA ASP A 52 1.88 11.63 -4.28
C ASP A 52 1.28 12.80 -5.07
N ALA A 53 0.06 12.64 -5.57
CA ALA A 53 -0.70 13.51 -6.48
C ALA A 53 -0.18 13.57 -7.92
N HIS A 54 0.97 12.97 -8.22
CA HIS A 54 1.47 12.83 -9.60
C HIS A 54 1.26 11.41 -10.14
N LYS A 55 1.36 10.41 -9.26
CA LYS A 55 1.06 9.01 -9.55
C LYS A 55 0.19 8.42 -8.47
N LEU A 56 -0.68 7.50 -8.85
CA LEU A 56 -1.56 6.75 -7.96
C LEU A 56 -1.41 5.26 -8.25
N VAL A 57 -1.32 4.47 -7.18
CA VAL A 57 -1.44 3.02 -7.27
C VAL A 57 -2.59 2.58 -6.37
N LYS A 58 -3.51 1.79 -6.94
CA LYS A 58 -4.54 1.03 -6.24
C LYS A 58 -4.25 -0.45 -6.46
N TYR A 59 -4.13 -1.20 -5.38
CA TYR A 59 -3.95 -2.64 -5.41
C TYR A 59 -5.07 -3.29 -4.59
N THR A 60 -5.89 -4.11 -5.24
CA THR A 60 -7.04 -4.77 -4.61
C THR A 60 -6.89 -6.29 -4.72
N ARG A 61 -7.24 -6.98 -3.64
CA ARG A 61 -7.27 -8.45 -3.52
C ARG A 61 -8.67 -8.87 -3.08
N GLU A 62 -9.35 -9.60 -3.95
CA GLU A 62 -10.73 -10.11 -3.73
C GLU A 62 -10.74 -11.50 -3.09
N ASP A 63 -9.57 -12.15 -2.99
CA ASP A 63 -9.38 -13.47 -2.38
C ASP A 63 -9.04 -13.42 -0.89
N VAL A 64 -8.98 -12.21 -0.31
CA VAL A 64 -8.73 -11.97 1.12
C VAL A 64 -9.70 -10.93 1.61
N ASN A 65 -10.25 -11.13 2.80
CA ASN A 65 -11.18 -10.22 3.45
C ASN A 65 -10.85 -10.02 4.93
N ALA A 66 -11.45 -9.00 5.51
CA ALA A 66 -11.43 -8.75 6.95
C ALA A 66 -12.80 -9.03 7.54
N SER A 67 -12.87 -9.48 8.79
CA SER A 67 -14.15 -9.67 9.48
C SER A 67 -14.86 -8.36 9.83
N GLN A 68 -14.12 -7.25 9.84
CA GLN A 68 -14.62 -5.92 10.14
C GLN A 68 -14.03 -4.91 9.16
N ALA A 69 -14.90 -4.02 8.67
CA ALA A 69 -14.47 -2.92 7.82
C ALA A 69 -13.59 -1.95 8.60
N ALA A 70 -12.49 -1.51 7.99
CA ALA A 70 -11.58 -0.56 8.59
C ALA A 70 -10.78 0.21 7.55
N GLU A 71 -10.46 1.45 7.88
CA GLU A 71 -9.70 2.35 7.04
C GLU A 71 -8.62 3.04 7.88
N PHE A 72 -7.38 2.96 7.45
CA PHE A 72 -6.27 3.60 8.14
C PHE A 72 -5.09 3.87 7.22
N ILE A 73 -4.22 4.80 7.63
CA ILE A 73 -3.05 5.20 6.85
C ILE A 73 -1.79 4.70 7.55
N MET A 74 -1.13 3.73 6.93
CA MET A 74 0.12 3.15 7.43
C MET A 74 1.32 4.01 7.00
N PRO A 75 2.17 4.48 7.95
CA PRO A 75 3.34 5.26 7.58
C PRO A 75 4.37 4.43 6.80
N LYS A 76 5.05 5.09 5.85
CA LYS A 76 6.01 4.46 4.94
C LYS A 76 7.20 3.78 5.64
N LYS A 77 7.67 4.32 6.77
CA LYS A 77 8.84 3.78 7.48
C LYS A 77 8.58 2.37 8.06
N PRO A 78 7.52 2.15 8.89
CA PRO A 78 7.09 0.81 9.28
C PRO A 78 6.88 -0.15 8.11
N LEU A 79 6.23 0.31 7.03
CA LEU A 79 5.97 -0.53 5.86
C LEU A 79 7.24 -0.97 5.13
N ASN A 80 8.27 -0.13 5.04
CA ASN A 80 9.56 -0.52 4.48
C ASN A 80 10.25 -1.61 5.30
N LEU A 81 10.13 -1.57 6.63
CA LEU A 81 10.64 -2.62 7.51
C LEU A 81 9.87 -3.93 7.29
N LEU A 82 8.53 -3.87 7.34
CA LEU A 82 7.68 -5.04 7.09
C LEU A 82 7.94 -5.67 5.72
N LYS A 83 8.06 -4.86 4.67
CA LYS A 83 8.39 -5.36 3.32
C LYS A 83 9.68 -6.18 3.29
N GLY A 84 10.71 -5.73 4.03
CA GLY A 84 11.99 -6.44 4.09
C GLY A 84 11.91 -7.73 4.91
N ILE A 85 11.17 -7.70 6.02
CA ILE A 85 11.07 -8.84 6.96
C ILE A 85 10.15 -9.94 6.41
N LEU A 86 9.03 -9.57 5.80
CA LEU A 86 8.03 -10.53 5.29
C LEU A 86 8.43 -11.17 3.96
N ALA A 87 9.45 -10.64 3.27
CA ALA A 87 9.87 -11.15 1.97
C ALA A 87 10.54 -12.52 2.11
N GLY A 88 9.89 -13.56 1.57
CA GLY A 88 10.41 -14.93 1.60
C GLY A 88 9.99 -15.74 2.82
N ASN A 89 9.10 -15.20 3.66
CA ASN A 89 8.40 -15.95 4.69
C ASN A 89 7.06 -16.44 4.14
N ASP A 90 6.61 -17.61 4.59
CA ASP A 90 5.31 -18.22 4.26
C ASP A 90 4.45 -18.34 5.53
N GLU A 91 4.42 -17.29 6.33
CA GLU A 91 3.73 -17.30 7.63
C GLU A 91 2.53 -16.36 7.64
N THR A 92 1.53 -16.74 8.43
CA THR A 92 0.37 -15.88 8.67
C THR A 92 0.75 -14.68 9.54
N VAL A 93 0.47 -13.48 9.04
CA VAL A 93 0.61 -12.22 9.76
C VAL A 93 -0.72 -11.87 10.41
N THR A 94 -0.71 -11.69 11.72
CA THR A 94 -1.84 -11.11 12.46
C THR A 94 -1.66 -9.60 12.53
N ILE A 95 -2.64 -8.85 12.03
CA ILE A 95 -2.69 -7.39 12.09
C ILE A 95 -3.78 -6.99 13.09
N GLU A 96 -3.36 -6.41 14.21
CA GLU A 96 -4.25 -5.75 15.18
C GLU A 96 -4.18 -4.24 14.96
N TYR A 97 -5.31 -3.56 14.87
CA TYR A 97 -5.34 -2.10 14.66
C TYR A 97 -6.52 -1.44 15.37
N ASN A 98 -6.32 -0.18 15.74
CA ASN A 98 -7.35 0.71 16.25
C ASN A 98 -7.21 2.09 15.57
N GLU A 99 -7.83 3.14 16.12
CA GLU A 99 -7.82 4.48 15.52
C GLU A 99 -6.42 5.11 15.41
N SER A 100 -5.46 4.70 16.23
CA SER A 100 -4.17 5.39 16.36
C SER A 100 -2.95 4.52 16.18
N ASN A 101 -3.09 3.20 16.26
CA ASN A 101 -1.98 2.26 16.22
C ASN A 101 -2.33 1.00 15.43
N ALA A 102 -1.30 0.42 14.83
CA ALA A 102 -1.33 -0.92 14.28
C ALA A 102 -0.17 -1.75 14.84
N ARG A 103 -0.42 -3.05 14.97
CA ARG A 103 0.51 -4.06 15.42
C ARG A 103 0.48 -5.23 14.45
N PHE A 104 1.65 -5.70 14.09
CA PHE A 104 1.87 -6.84 13.22
C PHE A 104 2.61 -7.91 14.02
N THR A 105 2.02 -9.09 14.10
CA THR A 105 2.59 -10.25 14.80
C THR A 105 2.74 -11.41 13.82
N PHE A 106 3.95 -11.95 13.72
CA PHE A 106 4.31 -13.10 12.87
C PHE A 106 5.60 -13.73 13.44
N ASP A 107 5.79 -15.04 13.29
CA ASP A 107 6.82 -15.82 13.98
C ASP A 107 6.90 -15.45 15.48
N ASN A 108 8.09 -15.03 15.93
CA ASN A 108 8.37 -14.48 17.25
C ASN A 108 8.65 -12.96 17.20
N MET A 109 8.13 -12.28 16.18
CA MET A 109 8.31 -10.85 15.96
C MET A 109 7.02 -10.08 16.19
N GLU A 110 7.15 -8.92 16.84
CA GLU A 110 6.08 -7.95 17.00
C GLU A 110 6.58 -6.58 16.49
N LEU A 111 5.85 -6.00 15.55
CA LEU A 111 6.06 -4.62 15.09
C LEU A 111 4.84 -3.78 15.44
N VAL A 112 5.05 -2.74 16.26
CA VAL A 112 4.00 -1.77 16.63
C VAL A 112 4.34 -0.41 16.05
N CYS A 113 3.37 0.26 15.44
CA CYS A 113 3.54 1.62 14.94
C CYS A 113 2.31 2.50 15.18
N ARG A 114 2.53 3.81 15.18
CA ARG A 114 1.48 4.82 15.15
C ARG A 114 0.99 5.01 13.72
N LEU A 115 -0.33 5.12 13.55
CA LEU A 115 -0.98 5.44 12.28
C LEU A 115 -0.85 6.94 11.96
N ILE A 116 -0.93 7.28 10.68
CA ILE A 116 -1.05 8.68 10.27
C ILE A 116 -2.50 9.11 10.50
N ASP A 117 -2.68 10.16 11.29
CA ASP A 117 -3.98 10.75 11.55
C ASP A 117 -4.47 11.56 10.34
N GLY A 118 -5.78 11.52 10.12
CA GLY A 118 -6.46 12.25 9.06
C GLY A 118 -7.14 11.37 8.01
N LYS A 119 -7.96 12.03 7.19
CA LYS A 119 -8.74 11.37 6.14
C LYS A 119 -7.92 11.27 4.85
N TYR A 120 -7.82 10.06 4.30
CA TYR A 120 -7.17 9.86 3.00
C TYR A 120 -8.00 10.53 1.88
N PRO A 121 -7.37 11.16 0.86
CA PRO A 121 -8.11 11.79 -0.23
C PRO A 121 -9.01 10.81 -0.99
N ASN A 122 -10.10 11.31 -1.57
CA ASN A 122 -10.97 10.50 -2.44
C ASN A 122 -10.23 10.11 -3.73
N TYR A 123 -9.55 8.98 -3.68
CA TYR A 123 -8.68 8.49 -4.75
C TYR A 123 -9.46 7.99 -5.98
N GLU A 124 -10.73 7.58 -5.81
CA GLU A 124 -11.57 7.12 -6.92
C GLU A 124 -11.91 8.25 -7.90
N ALA A 125 -12.00 9.48 -7.40
CA ALA A 125 -12.37 10.65 -8.20
C ALA A 125 -11.34 11.00 -9.30
N VAL A 126 -10.10 10.51 -9.17
CA VAL A 126 -9.02 10.78 -10.13
C VAL A 126 -8.70 9.59 -11.04
N ILE A 127 -9.38 8.46 -10.89
CA ILE A 127 -9.20 7.28 -11.76
C ILE A 127 -10.11 7.46 -13.00
N PRO A 128 -9.55 7.67 -14.21
CA PRO A 128 -10.36 7.84 -15.41
C PRO A 128 -11.23 6.60 -15.67
N LYS A 129 -12.55 6.80 -15.81
CA LYS A 129 -13.51 5.71 -16.07
C LYS A 129 -13.65 5.38 -17.56
N GLU A 130 -13.31 6.34 -18.41
CA GLU A 130 -13.34 6.19 -19.87
C GLU A 130 -11.94 6.41 -20.43
N ASN A 131 -11.49 5.48 -21.29
CA ASN A 131 -10.24 5.60 -22.01
C ASN A 131 -10.42 5.14 -23.46
N PRO A 132 -10.47 6.08 -24.43
CA PRO A 132 -10.63 5.73 -25.84
C PRO A 132 -9.36 5.11 -26.46
N ASN A 133 -8.21 5.20 -25.80
CA ASN A 133 -6.92 4.78 -26.34
C ASN A 133 -6.38 3.54 -25.60
N ARG A 134 -6.33 2.40 -26.28
CA ARG A 134 -5.78 1.15 -25.72
C ARG A 134 -4.48 0.76 -26.42
N LEU A 135 -3.39 0.72 -25.66
CA LEU A 135 -2.08 0.25 -26.10
C LEU A 135 -1.74 -1.08 -25.44
N VAL A 136 -1.39 -2.10 -26.24
CA VAL A 136 -0.84 -3.38 -25.76
C VAL A 136 0.62 -3.46 -26.18
N ILE A 137 1.53 -3.59 -25.22
CA ILE A 137 2.98 -3.59 -25.47
C ILE A 137 3.72 -4.53 -24.52
N GLY A 138 4.83 -5.10 -24.97
CA GLY A 138 5.68 -5.94 -24.15
C GLY A 138 6.34 -5.16 -23.00
N ARG A 139 5.99 -5.51 -21.75
CA ARG A 139 6.47 -4.82 -20.53
C ARG A 139 7.97 -4.59 -20.50
N ASN A 140 8.75 -5.66 -20.72
CA ASN A 140 10.22 -5.60 -20.61
C ASN A 140 10.84 -4.76 -21.74
N GLN A 141 10.28 -4.86 -22.96
CA GLN A 141 10.74 -4.04 -24.09
C GLN A 141 10.46 -2.56 -23.84
N PHE A 142 9.26 -2.21 -23.38
CA PHE A 142 8.89 -0.84 -23.06
C PHE A 142 9.75 -0.27 -21.93
N LEU A 143 9.89 -1.01 -20.82
CA LEU A 143 10.74 -0.59 -19.69
C LEU A 143 12.19 -0.33 -20.12
N ASN A 144 12.77 -1.22 -20.92
CA ASN A 144 14.15 -1.06 -21.40
C ASN A 144 14.28 0.15 -22.34
N SER A 145 13.28 0.41 -23.18
CA SER A 145 13.24 1.61 -24.02
C SER A 145 13.15 2.89 -23.18
N VAL A 146 12.25 2.95 -22.19
CA VAL A 146 12.14 4.10 -21.27
C VAL A 146 13.45 4.35 -20.54
N ARG A 147 14.10 3.30 -20.02
CA ARG A 147 15.41 3.40 -19.34
C ARG A 147 16.52 3.95 -20.24
N ARG A 148 16.52 3.63 -21.54
CA ARG A 148 17.51 4.19 -22.48
C ARG A 148 17.25 5.66 -22.77
N VAL A 149 15.99 6.04 -22.96
CA VAL A 149 15.61 7.43 -23.27
C VAL A 149 15.73 8.34 -22.05
N SER A 150 15.53 7.84 -20.83
CA SER A 150 15.66 8.63 -19.60
C SER A 150 17.07 9.18 -19.34
N ILE A 151 18.09 8.67 -20.04
CA ILE A 151 19.46 9.24 -19.98
C ILE A 151 19.46 10.67 -20.55
N PHE A 152 18.56 10.96 -21.48
CA PHE A 152 18.42 12.26 -22.14
C PHE A 152 17.30 13.13 -21.56
N SER A 153 16.54 12.63 -20.57
CA SER A 153 15.51 13.44 -19.91
C SER A 153 16.12 14.39 -18.89
N ASN A 154 15.39 15.46 -18.57
CA ASN A 154 15.79 16.35 -17.49
C ASN A 154 15.89 15.58 -16.16
N LYS A 155 16.95 15.85 -15.38
CA LYS A 155 17.20 15.21 -14.07
C LYS A 155 16.55 15.96 -12.91
N THR A 156 16.14 17.20 -13.15
CA THR A 156 15.36 18.05 -12.24
C THR A 156 13.88 17.92 -12.55
#